data_AF-A0AA39S1B9-F1
#
_entry.id   AF-A0AA39S1B9-F1
#
_cell.length_a   1.000
_cell.length_b   1.000
_cell.length_c   1.000
_cell.angle_alpha   90.00
_cell.angle_beta   90.00
_cell.angle_gamma   90.00
#
_symmetry.space_group_name_H-M   'P 1'
#
loop_
_entity.id
_entity.type
_entity.pdbx_description
1 polymer ?
#
loop_
_entity_poly.entity_id
_entity_poly.type
_entity_poly.pdbx_seq_one_letter_code
_entity_poly.pdbx_strand_id
1 'polypeptide(L)'
;MKTEVGHYFAPSGKPYPDNWIVTDIIYEMEGSLISRSGNLVEGNPGTSSGDETVPYHSLSWCKSWLGPKVNITRTPQSEHDGSDVQDELSVEHLHGADIVPNMTKSPKVKYITYYEDSESIPEKRTAVWEVDKANHRNIVRSPVLMRELWLQMWHDIHPDATSKFVTKAKRGPLRDEDCYWDYGKARCAWSEYCEYSYAFGDVHLGQSCRLKMSSADMLLRYV
;
A
#
# COMPACT_ATOMS: atom_id res chain seq x y z
N MET A 1 -9.24 13.45 0.98
CA MET A 1 -8.28 13.70 -0.13
C MET A 1 -9.08 13.65 -1.42
N LYS A 2 -8.92 14.60 -2.35
CA LYS A 2 -9.57 14.58 -3.67
C LYS A 2 -8.57 14.07 -4.70
N THR A 3 -8.99 13.07 -5.47
CA THR A 3 -8.16 12.44 -6.50
C THR A 3 -8.80 12.70 -7.85
N GLU A 4 -8.09 13.27 -8.81
CA GLU A 4 -8.60 13.31 -10.18
C GLU A 4 -8.62 11.91 -10.79
N VAL A 5 -9.78 11.46 -11.26
CA VAL A 5 -9.99 10.08 -11.76
C VAL A 5 -10.64 10.01 -13.14
N GLY A 6 -11.10 11.14 -13.71
CA GLY A 6 -11.72 11.11 -15.03
C GLY A 6 -12.00 12.48 -15.62
N HIS A 7 -12.34 12.47 -16.91
CA HIS A 7 -12.65 13.65 -17.70
C HIS A 7 -13.93 13.42 -18.49
N TYR A 8 -14.79 14.44 -18.54
CA TYR A 8 -15.85 14.52 -19.55
C TYR A 8 -15.35 15.33 -20.74
N PHE A 9 -15.53 14.79 -21.94
CA PHE A 9 -15.16 15.46 -23.19
C PHE A 9 -16.41 15.84 -23.98
N ALA A 10 -16.35 16.97 -24.67
CA ALA A 10 -17.33 17.36 -25.68
C ALA A 10 -16.65 17.74 -27.00
N PRO A 11 -17.35 17.63 -28.15
CA PRO A 11 -16.82 18.07 -29.43
C PRO A 11 -16.56 19.58 -29.42
N SER A 12 -15.38 20.00 -29.86
CA SER A 12 -14.98 21.42 -29.89
C SER A 12 -15.39 22.14 -31.18
N GLY A 13 -15.77 21.37 -32.22
CA GLY A 13 -16.00 21.86 -33.58
C GLY A 13 -14.73 22.12 -34.40
N LYS A 14 -13.53 21.93 -33.84
CA LYS A 14 -12.25 22.04 -34.57
C LYS A 14 -11.88 20.73 -35.28
N PRO A 15 -11.04 20.77 -36.33
CA PRO A 15 -10.47 19.56 -36.90
C PRO A 15 -9.51 18.86 -35.94
N TYR A 16 -9.29 17.57 -36.15
CA TYR A 16 -8.33 16.75 -35.39
C TYR A 16 -6.92 17.37 -35.40
N PRO A 17 -6.16 17.35 -34.29
CA PRO A 17 -6.42 16.67 -33.02
C PRO A 17 -7.24 17.46 -31.99
N ASP A 18 -7.57 18.71 -32.27
CA ASP A 18 -8.24 19.61 -31.32
C ASP A 18 -9.76 19.46 -31.31
N ASN A 19 -10.30 18.38 -31.88
CA ASN A 19 -11.75 18.18 -32.05
C ASN A 19 -12.50 17.89 -30.74
N TRP A 20 -11.79 17.75 -29.63
CA TRP A 20 -12.35 17.51 -28.30
C TRP A 20 -11.90 18.57 -27.30
N ILE A 21 -12.78 18.94 -26.38
CA ILE A 21 -12.47 19.78 -25.22
C ILE A 21 -12.92 19.10 -23.93
N VAL A 22 -12.14 19.26 -22.86
CA VAL A 22 -12.51 18.80 -21.51
C VAL A 22 -13.58 19.74 -20.95
N THR A 23 -14.78 19.24 -20.73
CA THR A 23 -15.90 20.01 -20.15
C THR A 23 -15.95 19.90 -18.63
N ASP A 24 -15.62 18.73 -18.09
CA ASP A 24 -15.65 18.50 -16.65
C ASP A 24 -14.55 17.53 -16.20
N ILE A 25 -14.18 17.62 -14.92
CA ILE A 25 -13.16 16.79 -14.27
C ILE A 25 -13.85 16.03 -13.14
N ILE A 26 -13.64 14.72 -13.07
CA ILE A 26 -14.22 13.84 -12.05
C ILE A 26 -13.18 13.61 -10.97
N TYR A 27 -13.57 13.85 -9.72
CA TYR A 27 -12.76 13.60 -8.54
C TYR A 27 -13.31 12.42 -7.73
N GLU A 28 -12.45 11.53 -7.27
CA GLU A 28 -12.75 10.59 -6.20
C GLU A 28 -12.50 11.25 -4.85
N MET A 29 -13.47 11.11 -3.96
CA MET A 29 -13.40 11.64 -2.60
C MET A 29 -14.13 10.68 -1.65
N GLU A 30 -13.36 9.99 -0.81
CA GLU A 30 -13.88 9.09 0.24
C GLU A 30 -14.85 8.00 -0.28
N GLY A 31 -14.58 7.47 -1.47
CA GLY A 31 -15.42 6.45 -2.10
C GLY A 31 -16.66 7.00 -2.82
N SER A 32 -16.73 8.32 -3.04
CA SER A 32 -17.72 8.94 -3.93
C SER A 32 -17.03 9.62 -5.10
N LEU A 33 -17.63 9.55 -6.30
CA LEU A 33 -17.16 10.29 -7.47
C LEU A 33 -17.95 11.59 -7.57
N ILE A 34 -17.26 12.72 -7.63
CA ILE A 34 -17.83 14.06 -7.65
C ILE A 34 -17.20 14.84 -8.79
N SER A 35 -18.01 15.39 -9.69
CA SER A 35 -17.50 16.26 -10.75
C SER A 35 -17.03 17.61 -10.18
N ARG A 36 -16.18 18.35 -10.90
CA ARG A 36 -15.75 19.72 -10.54
C ARG A 36 -16.94 20.65 -10.34
N SER A 37 -18.04 20.38 -11.05
CA SER A 37 -19.33 21.07 -10.96
C SER A 37 -20.14 20.73 -9.70
N GLY A 38 -19.66 19.78 -8.88
CA GLY A 38 -20.29 19.36 -7.62
C GLY A 38 -21.33 18.22 -7.76
N ASN A 39 -21.51 17.69 -8.97
CA ASN A 39 -22.47 16.62 -9.22
C ASN A 39 -21.90 15.27 -8.80
N LEU A 40 -22.71 14.44 -8.16
CA LEU A 40 -22.35 13.06 -7.84
C LEU A 40 -22.40 12.23 -9.13
N VAL A 41 -21.32 11.51 -9.41
CA VAL A 41 -21.15 10.71 -10.63
C VAL A 41 -21.29 9.23 -10.24
N GLU A 42 -22.08 8.47 -10.99
CA GLU A 42 -22.13 7.03 -10.80
C GLU A 42 -20.83 6.37 -11.29
N GLY A 43 -20.25 5.51 -10.47
CA GLY A 43 -19.08 4.71 -10.82
C GLY A 43 -18.45 4.06 -9.60
N ASN A 44 -17.42 3.25 -9.84
CA ASN A 44 -16.65 2.59 -8.79
C ASN A 44 -15.33 3.34 -8.57
N PRO A 45 -15.20 4.07 -7.45
CA PRO A 45 -13.94 4.69 -7.05
C PRO A 45 -12.80 3.69 -7.00
N GLY A 46 -11.71 3.94 -7.74
CA GLY A 46 -10.46 3.22 -7.55
C GLY A 46 -9.81 3.58 -6.21
N THR A 47 -8.96 2.71 -5.67
CA THR A 47 -8.16 3.01 -4.46
C THR A 47 -6.89 3.81 -4.76
N SER A 48 -6.49 3.85 -6.03
CA SER A 48 -5.27 4.50 -6.49
C SER A 48 -5.51 5.99 -6.70
N SER A 49 -4.68 6.82 -6.07
CA SER A 49 -4.81 8.27 -6.11
C SER A 49 -3.51 8.99 -6.44
N GLY A 50 -3.63 10.14 -7.10
CA GLY A 50 -2.54 11.09 -7.31
C GLY A 50 -2.12 11.81 -6.02
N ASP A 51 -1.25 12.82 -6.14
CA ASP A 51 -0.68 13.59 -5.02
C ASP A 51 -1.33 14.99 -4.84
N GLU A 52 -2.58 15.14 -5.25
CA GLU A 52 -3.32 16.42 -5.37
C GLU A 52 -2.90 17.30 -6.56
N THR A 53 -1.67 17.13 -7.09
CA THR A 53 -1.14 17.92 -8.22
C THR A 53 -0.97 17.08 -9.49
N VAL A 54 -0.47 15.87 -9.33
CA VAL A 54 -0.10 14.92 -10.38
C VAL A 54 -0.98 13.69 -10.25
N PRO A 55 -1.62 13.23 -11.34
CA PRO A 55 -2.51 12.07 -11.30
C PRO A 55 -1.71 10.76 -11.11
N TYR A 56 -2.40 9.73 -10.60
CA TYR A 56 -1.81 8.42 -10.36
C TYR A 56 -1.07 7.86 -11.58
N HIS A 57 -1.64 7.97 -12.79
CA HIS A 57 -1.05 7.45 -14.02
C HIS A 57 0.37 8.00 -14.29
N SER A 58 0.62 9.26 -13.95
CA SER A 58 1.95 9.85 -14.12
C SER A 58 2.92 9.39 -13.02
N LEU A 59 2.44 9.24 -11.79
CA LEU A 59 3.26 8.80 -10.65
C LEU A 59 3.62 7.30 -10.74
N SER A 60 2.67 6.48 -11.17
CA SER A 60 2.83 5.02 -11.31
C SER A 60 3.72 4.63 -12.49
N TRP A 61 4.02 5.57 -13.39
CA TRP A 61 4.83 5.33 -14.58
C TRP A 61 6.26 4.90 -14.26
N CYS A 62 6.75 5.18 -13.04
CA CYS A 62 8.06 4.72 -12.58
C CYS A 62 8.20 3.18 -12.58
N LYS A 63 7.10 2.43 -12.54
CA LYS A 63 7.10 0.95 -12.69
C LYS A 63 7.66 0.51 -14.04
N SER A 64 7.46 1.29 -15.10
CA SER A 64 7.97 0.99 -16.45
C SER A 64 9.50 1.01 -16.54
N TRP A 65 10.18 1.56 -15.53
CA TRP A 65 11.64 1.61 -15.44
C TRP A 65 12.25 0.40 -14.76
N LEU A 66 11.43 -0.48 -14.16
CA LEU A 66 11.89 -1.77 -13.64
C LEU A 66 12.37 -2.64 -14.81
N GLY A 67 13.28 -3.56 -14.53
CA GLY A 67 13.84 -4.40 -15.59
C GLY A 67 12.90 -5.54 -16.02
N PRO A 68 13.42 -6.51 -16.80
CA PRO A 68 12.60 -7.47 -17.54
C PRO A 68 11.87 -8.50 -16.67
N LYS A 69 12.28 -8.66 -15.41
CA LYS A 69 11.64 -9.58 -14.46
C LYS A 69 11.35 -8.86 -13.16
N VAL A 70 10.10 -8.89 -12.75
CA VAL A 70 9.63 -8.22 -11.54
C VAL A 70 8.86 -9.22 -10.68
N ASN A 71 9.15 -9.24 -9.38
CA ASN A 71 8.33 -9.93 -8.40
C ASN A 71 7.29 -8.96 -7.87
N ILE A 72 6.03 -9.37 -7.89
CA ILE A 72 4.93 -8.57 -7.40
C ILE A 72 4.36 -9.24 -6.16
N THR A 73 4.31 -8.50 -5.06
CA THR A 73 3.67 -8.94 -3.82
C THR A 73 2.64 -7.93 -3.40
N ARG A 74 1.45 -8.37 -3.00
CA ARG A 74 0.41 -7.52 -2.44
C ARG A 74 0.03 -7.99 -1.05
N THR A 75 0.07 -7.08 -0.08
CA THR A 75 -0.29 -7.37 1.31
C THR A 75 -1.30 -6.36 1.85
N PRO A 76 -2.12 -6.73 2.84
CA PRO A 76 -2.89 -5.77 3.63
C PRO A 76 -1.96 -4.73 4.29
N GLN A 77 -2.42 -3.49 4.43
CA GLN A 77 -1.70 -2.46 5.17
C GLN A 77 -1.69 -2.69 6.68
N SER A 78 -2.72 -3.34 7.22
CA SER A 78 -2.81 -3.74 8.63
C SER A 78 -1.99 -5.00 8.91
N GLU A 79 -1.85 -5.33 10.18
CA GLU A 79 -1.25 -6.58 10.64
C GLU A 79 -1.99 -7.77 10.02
N HIS A 80 -1.25 -8.73 9.49
CA HIS A 80 -1.79 -9.88 8.78
C HIS A 80 -0.95 -11.14 9.01
N ASP A 81 -1.60 -12.29 8.97
CA ASP A 81 -0.97 -13.59 9.22
C ASP A 81 -0.36 -14.22 7.94
N GLY A 82 -0.69 -13.64 6.78
CA GLY A 82 -0.24 -14.10 5.47
C GLY A 82 -1.33 -14.69 4.60
N SER A 83 -2.51 -14.97 5.17
CA SER A 83 -3.63 -15.60 4.43
C SER A 83 -4.15 -14.76 3.25
N ASP A 84 -4.10 -13.43 3.38
CA ASP A 84 -4.54 -12.47 2.36
C ASP A 84 -3.41 -11.93 1.46
N VAL A 85 -2.19 -12.49 1.59
CA VAL A 85 -1.04 -12.11 0.76
C VAL A 85 -1.17 -12.75 -0.62
N GLN A 86 -0.95 -11.95 -1.65
CA GLN A 86 -0.98 -12.39 -3.04
C GLN A 86 0.39 -12.14 -3.67
N ASP A 87 0.97 -13.16 -4.30
CA ASP A 87 2.30 -13.10 -4.90
C ASP A 87 2.28 -13.57 -6.36
N GLU A 88 2.94 -12.82 -7.23
CA GLU A 88 3.25 -13.18 -8.61
C GLU A 88 4.76 -13.04 -8.82
N LEU A 89 5.47 -14.16 -8.93
CA LEU A 89 6.92 -14.19 -9.04
C LEU A 89 7.37 -14.27 -10.50
N SER A 90 8.49 -13.62 -10.81
CA SER A 90 9.13 -13.64 -12.13
C SER A 90 8.19 -13.22 -13.27
N VAL A 91 7.42 -12.15 -13.06
CA VAL A 91 6.54 -11.58 -14.10
C VAL A 91 7.41 -10.98 -15.19
N GLU A 92 7.19 -11.42 -16.44
CA GLU A 92 7.84 -10.84 -17.60
C GLU A 92 7.33 -9.41 -17.84
N HIS A 93 8.26 -8.47 -17.87
CA HIS A 93 7.98 -7.05 -18.07
C HIS A 93 8.62 -6.55 -19.36
N LEU A 94 7.77 -6.03 -20.25
CA LEU A 94 8.22 -5.35 -21.45
C LEU A 94 8.68 -3.93 -21.09
N HIS A 95 9.95 -3.62 -21.34
CA HIS A 95 10.52 -2.32 -21.00
C HIS A 95 9.69 -1.16 -21.57
N GLY A 96 9.34 -0.20 -20.71
CA GLY A 96 8.52 0.96 -21.08
C GLY A 96 7.00 0.71 -21.09
N ALA A 97 6.55 -0.52 -20.86
CA ALA A 97 5.13 -0.83 -20.63
C ALA A 97 4.77 -0.66 -19.14
N ASP A 98 3.48 -0.51 -18.84
CA ASP A 98 3.01 -0.54 -17.44
C ASP A 98 2.89 -1.98 -16.94
N ILE A 99 3.06 -2.16 -15.64
CA ILE A 99 2.89 -3.45 -14.94
C ILE A 99 1.53 -3.41 -14.24
N VAL A 100 0.59 -4.19 -14.75
CA VAL A 100 -0.73 -4.37 -14.17
C VAL A 100 -0.80 -5.74 -13.48
N PRO A 101 -0.84 -5.78 -12.15
CA PRO A 101 -0.87 -7.05 -11.41
C PRO A 101 -2.21 -7.77 -11.57
N ASN A 102 -2.19 -9.08 -11.79
CA ASN A 102 -3.41 -9.90 -11.93
C ASN A 102 -3.91 -10.40 -10.56
N MET A 103 -4.15 -9.43 -9.67
CA MET A 103 -4.48 -9.68 -8.26
C MET A 103 -5.80 -9.02 -7.88
N THR A 104 -6.64 -9.74 -7.13
CA THR A 104 -7.94 -9.25 -6.65
C THR A 104 -7.80 -8.31 -5.44
N LYS A 105 -8.56 -7.20 -5.45
CA LYS A 105 -8.66 -6.28 -4.30
C LYS A 105 -10.02 -6.39 -3.63
N SER A 106 -10.03 -6.53 -2.30
CA SER A 106 -11.24 -6.31 -1.50
C SER A 106 -11.47 -4.80 -1.33
N PRO A 107 -12.68 -4.26 -1.60
CA PRO A 107 -12.95 -2.82 -1.51
C PRO A 107 -12.86 -2.25 -0.09
N LYS A 108 -12.94 -3.11 0.94
CA LYS A 108 -12.89 -2.71 2.36
C LYS A 108 -11.47 -2.70 2.93
N VAL A 109 -10.51 -3.31 2.24
CA VAL A 109 -9.14 -3.49 2.72
C VAL A 109 -8.23 -2.57 1.92
N LYS A 110 -7.30 -1.90 2.63
CA LYS A 110 -6.24 -1.13 1.99
C LYS A 110 -5.02 -2.03 1.83
N TYR A 111 -4.41 -2.02 0.66
CA TYR A 111 -3.25 -2.85 0.36
C TYR A 111 -1.99 -2.01 0.12
N ILE A 112 -0.85 -2.68 0.17
CA ILE A 112 0.43 -2.25 -0.39
C ILE A 112 0.77 -3.24 -1.48
N THR A 113 1.16 -2.76 -2.67
CA THR A 113 1.71 -3.61 -3.73
C THR A 113 3.18 -3.25 -3.92
N TYR A 114 4.04 -4.26 -3.82
CA TYR A 114 5.48 -4.18 -3.96
C TYR A 114 5.84 -4.72 -5.34
N TYR A 115 6.60 -3.95 -6.11
CA TYR A 115 7.19 -4.37 -7.37
C TYR A 115 8.70 -4.39 -7.16
N GLU A 116 9.28 -5.57 -7.10
CA GLU A 116 10.66 -5.80 -6.66
C GLU A 116 11.48 -6.39 -7.82
N ASP A 117 12.58 -5.73 -8.15
CA ASP A 117 13.55 -6.12 -9.17
C ASP A 117 14.95 -6.25 -8.55
N SER A 118 15.55 -7.43 -8.65
CA SER A 118 16.90 -7.69 -8.15
C SER A 118 17.81 -8.40 -9.17
N GLU A 119 17.29 -8.68 -10.36
CA GLU A 119 18.03 -9.42 -11.40
C GLU A 119 18.59 -8.49 -12.47
N SER A 120 17.97 -7.33 -12.68
CA SER A 120 18.21 -6.51 -13.88
C SER A 120 19.52 -5.75 -13.84
N ILE A 121 19.98 -5.37 -12.66
CA ILE A 121 21.26 -4.70 -12.47
C ILE A 121 22.08 -5.52 -11.47
N PRO A 122 23.26 -6.05 -11.85
CA PRO A 122 24.11 -6.79 -10.95
C PRO A 122 24.40 -5.99 -9.67
N GLU A 123 24.27 -6.65 -8.51
CA GLU A 123 24.50 -6.09 -7.17
C GLU A 123 23.58 -4.93 -6.76
N LYS A 124 22.65 -4.51 -7.61
CA LYS A 124 21.65 -3.51 -7.27
C LYS A 124 20.27 -4.15 -7.23
N ARG A 125 19.42 -3.55 -6.41
CA ARG A 125 18.02 -3.92 -6.29
C ARG A 125 17.19 -2.65 -6.30
N THR A 126 16.05 -2.72 -6.94
CA THR A 126 15.12 -1.60 -7.07
C THR A 126 13.74 -2.09 -6.69
N ALA A 127 13.00 -1.31 -5.92
CA ALA A 127 11.62 -1.61 -5.62
C ALA A 127 10.75 -0.36 -5.77
N VAL A 128 9.54 -0.56 -6.28
CA VAL A 128 8.49 0.46 -6.33
C VAL A 128 7.34 -0.01 -5.44
N TRP A 129 6.88 0.84 -4.52
CA TRP A 129 5.81 0.49 -3.58
C TRP A 129 4.59 1.36 -3.85
N GLU A 130 3.44 0.71 -4.10
CA GLU A 130 2.15 1.37 -4.25
C GLU A 130 1.34 1.19 -2.97
N VAL A 131 1.08 2.30 -2.27
CA VAL A 131 0.34 2.30 -0.99
C VAL A 131 -1.05 2.89 -1.20
N ASP A 132 -2.10 2.07 -1.03
CA ASP A 132 -3.49 2.54 -1.20
C ASP A 132 -3.83 3.69 -0.22
N LYS A 133 -4.46 4.75 -0.73
CA LYS A 133 -4.97 5.88 0.07
C LYS A 133 -3.92 6.57 0.97
N ALA A 134 -2.65 6.56 0.58
CA ALA A 134 -1.59 7.33 1.23
C ALA A 134 -1.47 8.72 0.58
N ASN A 135 -1.45 9.76 1.42
CA ASN A 135 -1.18 11.11 0.94
C ASN A 135 0.32 11.29 0.69
N HIS A 136 0.72 11.47 -0.58
CA HIS A 136 2.12 11.63 -0.99
C HIS A 136 2.83 12.79 -0.26
N ARG A 137 2.20 13.94 -0.09
CA ARG A 137 2.80 15.10 0.58
C ARG A 137 3.10 14.83 2.06
N ASN A 138 2.30 13.98 2.69
CA ASN A 138 2.43 13.60 4.10
C ASN A 138 2.87 12.15 4.27
N ILE A 139 3.53 11.57 3.27
CA ILE A 139 3.80 10.12 3.24
C ILE A 139 4.71 9.67 4.40
N VAL A 140 5.62 10.54 4.84
CA VAL A 140 6.48 10.32 6.02
C VAL A 140 5.72 10.26 7.35
N ARG A 141 4.47 10.72 7.37
CA ARG A 141 3.57 10.58 8.53
C ARG A 141 2.73 9.31 8.46
N SER A 142 2.81 8.55 7.38
CA SER A 142 2.09 7.28 7.24
C SER A 142 2.77 6.24 8.13
N PRO A 143 2.11 5.74 9.19
CA PRO A 143 2.71 4.70 10.05
C PRO A 143 2.97 3.42 9.25
N VAL A 144 2.14 3.14 8.26
CA VAL A 144 2.26 1.99 7.37
C VAL A 144 3.53 2.06 6.53
N LEU A 145 3.80 3.21 5.88
CA LEU A 145 5.03 3.35 5.10
C LEU A 145 6.26 3.29 6.01
N MET A 146 6.22 4.01 7.14
CA MET A 146 7.36 4.09 8.05
C MET A 146 7.70 2.71 8.63
N ARG A 147 6.70 1.87 8.90
CA ARG A 147 6.90 0.47 9.29
C ARG A 147 7.66 -0.32 8.23
N GLU A 148 7.18 -0.31 6.99
CA GLU A 148 7.80 -1.09 5.90
C GLU A 148 9.19 -0.57 5.53
N LEU A 149 9.37 0.74 5.52
CA LEU A 149 10.67 1.36 5.29
C LEU A 149 11.67 0.95 6.36
N TRP A 150 11.26 1.03 7.63
CA TRP A 150 12.13 0.64 8.74
C TRP A 150 12.46 -0.85 8.72
N LEU A 151 11.49 -1.73 8.42
CA LEU A 151 11.74 -3.17 8.24
C LEU A 151 12.71 -3.45 7.10
N GLN A 152 12.60 -2.73 5.97
CA GLN A 152 13.55 -2.87 4.87
C GLN A 152 14.95 -2.39 5.27
N MET A 153 15.07 -1.26 5.97
CA MET A 153 16.36 -0.76 6.46
C MET A 153 17.00 -1.72 7.47
N TRP A 154 16.20 -2.29 8.37
CA TRP A 154 16.66 -3.29 9.33
C TRP A 154 17.19 -4.54 8.64
N HIS A 155 16.42 -5.09 7.68
CA HIS A 155 16.82 -6.23 6.85
C HIS A 155 18.14 -5.96 6.12
N ASP A 156 18.27 -4.78 5.51
CA ASP A 156 19.42 -4.41 4.70
C ASP A 156 20.74 -4.29 5.48
N ILE A 157 20.67 -3.93 6.77
CA ILE A 157 21.83 -3.74 7.63
C ILE A 157 22.23 -5.04 8.33
N HIS A 158 21.32 -6.02 8.41
CA HIS A 158 21.57 -7.23 9.18
C HIS A 158 22.49 -8.21 8.44
N PRO A 159 23.55 -8.73 9.08
CA PRO A 159 24.53 -9.60 8.42
C PRO A 159 23.95 -10.95 8.00
N ASP A 160 22.92 -11.43 8.70
CA ASP A 160 22.29 -12.73 8.46
C ASP A 160 21.18 -12.67 7.39
N ALA A 161 20.98 -11.51 6.75
CA ALA A 161 19.96 -11.34 5.73
C ALA A 161 20.25 -12.23 4.50
N THR A 162 19.40 -13.24 4.28
CA THR A 162 19.60 -14.23 3.21
C THR A 162 18.91 -13.83 1.91
N SER A 163 17.79 -13.11 2.00
CA SER A 163 17.00 -12.66 0.84
C SER A 163 17.46 -11.31 0.30
N LYS A 164 17.05 -10.98 -0.94
CA LYS A 164 17.30 -9.64 -1.52
C LYS A 164 16.32 -8.58 -1.02
N PHE A 165 15.17 -8.95 -0.48
CA PHE A 165 14.19 -8.03 0.08
C PHE A 165 13.59 -8.62 1.35
N VAL A 166 13.05 -7.75 2.21
CA VAL A 166 12.39 -8.20 3.44
C VAL A 166 11.18 -9.06 3.11
N THR A 167 11.01 -10.21 3.77
CA THR A 167 9.84 -11.07 3.57
C THR A 167 8.55 -10.32 3.93
N LYS A 168 7.54 -10.43 3.09
CA LYS A 168 6.20 -9.84 3.28
C LYS A 168 5.15 -10.88 3.67
N ALA A 169 5.55 -12.13 3.93
CA ALA A 169 4.63 -13.24 4.18
C ALA A 169 3.76 -13.05 5.43
N LYS A 170 4.28 -12.40 6.46
CA LYS A 170 3.55 -12.11 7.71
C LYS A 170 3.89 -10.70 8.18
N ARG A 171 2.90 -10.01 8.78
CA ARG A 171 3.10 -8.75 9.50
C ARG A 171 2.39 -8.83 10.84
N GLY A 172 3.17 -9.18 11.87
CA GLY A 172 2.70 -9.12 13.25
C GLY A 172 2.70 -7.68 13.80
N PRO A 173 2.05 -7.47 14.96
CA PRO A 173 2.10 -6.19 15.66
C PRO A 173 3.52 -5.87 16.14
N LEU A 174 3.97 -4.64 15.92
CA LEU A 174 5.33 -4.19 16.28
C LEU A 174 5.31 -3.15 17.41
N ARG A 175 4.15 -2.55 17.67
CA ARG A 175 3.90 -1.61 18.76
C ARG A 175 2.65 -2.04 19.54
N ASP A 176 2.52 -1.56 20.78
CA ASP A 176 1.32 -1.81 21.59
C ASP A 176 0.03 -1.34 20.89
N GLU A 177 0.12 -0.24 20.15
CA GLU A 177 -1.00 0.32 19.37
C GLU A 177 -1.50 -0.61 18.25
N ASP A 178 -0.66 -1.54 17.80
CA ASP A 178 -0.99 -2.52 16.76
C ASP A 178 -1.71 -3.74 17.39
N CYS A 179 -1.67 -3.87 18.72
CA CYS A 179 -2.44 -4.85 19.46
C CYS A 179 -3.86 -4.34 19.72
N TYR A 180 -4.87 -5.13 19.34
CA TYR A 180 -6.27 -4.79 19.57
C TYR A 180 -7.05 -5.94 20.22
N TRP A 181 -8.16 -5.58 20.86
CA TRP A 181 -9.07 -6.54 21.49
C TRP A 181 -10.05 -7.12 20.46
N ASP A 182 -10.07 -8.44 20.33
CA ASP A 182 -11.08 -9.16 19.55
C ASP A 182 -12.29 -9.42 20.46
N TYR A 183 -13.34 -8.61 20.30
CA TYR A 183 -14.57 -8.73 21.09
C TYR A 183 -15.30 -10.06 20.86
N GLY A 184 -15.19 -10.66 19.67
CA GLY A 184 -15.83 -11.94 19.38
C GLY A 184 -15.18 -13.10 20.12
N LYS A 185 -13.87 -13.01 20.36
CA LYS A 185 -13.09 -14.04 21.07
C LYS A 185 -12.77 -13.69 22.52
N ALA A 186 -13.19 -12.51 22.99
CA ALA A 186 -12.90 -11.99 24.33
C ALA A 186 -11.42 -12.10 24.73
N ARG A 187 -10.51 -11.79 23.80
CA ARG A 187 -9.06 -11.80 24.02
C ARG A 187 -8.36 -10.83 23.06
N CYS A 188 -7.10 -10.50 23.32
CA CYS A 188 -6.29 -9.78 22.33
C CYS A 188 -6.19 -10.61 21.04
N ALA A 189 -6.39 -9.97 19.88
CA ALA A 189 -6.53 -10.64 18.59
C ALA A 189 -5.30 -11.52 18.26
N TRP A 190 -4.11 -10.99 18.53
CA TRP A 190 -2.83 -11.64 18.30
C TRP A 190 -2.28 -12.28 19.56
N SER A 191 -2.90 -13.36 20.05
CA SER A 191 -2.50 -13.98 21.34
C SER A 191 -1.05 -14.48 21.41
N GLU A 192 -0.40 -14.71 20.27
CA GLU A 192 1.03 -15.07 20.22
C GLU A 192 1.95 -13.88 20.51
N TYR A 193 1.54 -12.67 20.14
CA TYR A 193 2.37 -11.45 20.18
C TYR A 193 1.93 -10.50 21.28
N CYS A 194 0.63 -10.44 21.54
CA CYS A 194 -0.01 -9.52 22.47
C CYS A 194 -0.59 -10.28 23.66
N GLU A 195 -0.54 -9.66 24.82
CA GLU A 195 -1.22 -10.08 26.04
C GLU A 195 -2.09 -8.97 26.59
N TYR A 196 -3.07 -9.37 27.39
CA TYR A 196 -3.85 -8.43 28.17
C TYR A 196 -3.06 -8.08 29.43
N SER A 197 -2.54 -6.86 29.48
CA SER A 197 -1.79 -6.31 30.60
C SER A 197 -2.32 -4.92 30.90
N TYR A 198 -3.27 -4.78 31.82
CA TYR A 198 -3.86 -3.49 32.19
C TYR A 198 -2.83 -2.53 32.81
N ALA A 199 -2.88 -1.26 32.38
CA ALA A 199 -2.16 -0.16 33.03
C ALA A 199 -3.16 0.90 33.52
N PHE A 200 -2.83 1.55 34.63
CA PHE A 200 -3.67 2.62 35.17
C PHE A 200 -3.83 3.74 34.15
N GLY A 201 -5.08 4.04 33.77
CA GLY A 201 -5.42 5.00 32.72
C GLY A 201 -5.98 4.35 31.45
N ASP A 202 -5.94 3.02 31.33
CA ASP A 202 -6.64 2.32 30.26
C ASP A 202 -8.16 2.45 30.45
N VAL A 203 -8.84 3.01 29.45
CA VAL A 203 -10.28 3.27 29.41
C VAL A 203 -11.03 2.16 28.68
N HIS A 204 -10.38 1.47 27.72
CA HIS A 204 -10.99 0.38 26.97
C HIS A 204 -10.07 -0.86 26.87
N LEU A 205 -10.67 -2.04 26.65
CA LEU A 205 -9.97 -3.33 26.62
C LEU A 205 -8.81 -3.37 25.61
N GLY A 206 -8.95 -2.69 24.47
CA GLY A 206 -7.89 -2.56 23.48
C GLY A 206 -6.62 -1.87 23.99
N GLN A 207 -6.73 -0.85 24.85
CA GLN A 207 -5.57 -0.17 25.45
C GLN A 207 -4.78 -1.08 26.38
N SER A 208 -5.45 -2.07 26.95
CA SER A 208 -4.81 -3.08 27.79
C SER A 208 -4.17 -4.22 27.00
N CYS A 209 -4.34 -4.28 25.67
CA CYS A 209 -3.59 -5.22 24.84
C CYS A 209 -2.21 -4.65 24.52
N ARG A 210 -1.15 -5.31 25.01
CA ARG A 210 0.25 -4.87 24.87
C ARG A 210 1.13 -6.02 24.38
N LEU A 211 2.29 -5.72 23.83
CA LEU A 211 3.22 -6.72 23.32
C LEU A 211 3.87 -7.54 24.44
N LYS A 212 3.97 -8.86 24.22
CA LYS A 212 4.62 -9.83 25.13
C LYS A 212 6.14 -9.79 25.08
N MET A 213 6.68 -9.65 23.88
CA MET A 213 8.11 -9.73 23.62
C MET A 213 8.70 -8.35 23.34
N SER A 214 10.00 -8.21 23.56
CA SER A 214 10.72 -7.03 23.08
C SER A 214 10.65 -6.97 21.55
N SER A 215 10.64 -5.77 21.00
CA SER A 215 10.63 -5.55 19.56
C SER A 215 11.77 -6.29 18.86
N ALA A 216 12.95 -6.41 19.49
CA ALA A 216 14.14 -7.02 18.90
C ALA A 216 13.94 -8.49 18.46
N ASP A 217 13.33 -9.33 19.31
CA ASP A 217 13.10 -10.76 18.98
C ASP A 217 12.08 -10.94 17.85
N MET A 218 11.13 -10.02 17.75
CA MET A 218 10.15 -10.02 16.66
C MET A 218 10.78 -9.61 15.33
N LEU A 219 11.81 -8.74 15.35
CA LEU A 219 12.47 -8.24 14.14
C LEU A 219 13.38 -9.25 13.46
N LEU A 220 13.94 -10.19 14.23
CA LEU A 220 14.75 -11.28 13.68
C LEU A 220 13.97 -12.15 12.69
N ARG A 221 12.63 -12.14 12.74
CA ARG A 221 11.77 -12.87 11.78
C ARG A 221 11.71 -12.21 10.40
N TYR A 222 12.21 -10.99 10.29
CA TYR A 222 12.21 -10.19 9.06
C TYR A 222 13.62 -9.97 8.51
N VAL A 223 14.62 -10.70 9.04
CA VAL A 223 15.99 -10.76 8.53
C VAL A 223 16.10 -11.91 7.54
#